data_AF-A0A1W9MFN0-F1
#
_entry.id   AF-A0A1W9MFN0-F1
#
_cell.length_a   1.000
_cell.length_b   1.000
_cell.length_c   1.000
_cell.angle_alpha   90.00
_cell.angle_beta   90.00
_cell.angle_gamma   90.00
#
_symmetry.space_group_name_H-M   'P 1'
#
loop_
_entity.id
_entity.type
_entity.pdbx_description
1 polymer ?
#
loop_
_entity_poly.entity_id
_entity_poly.type
_entity_poly.pdbx_seq_one_letter_code
_entity_poly.pdbx_strand_id
1 'polypeptide(L)'
;MNDKLLKRYIEYASTEEALAVLFVKKHLARAKGHWVDIVECQRYEMSSDNLHFRFVVGGLYKRRLQPQYPPKSEYTIDGRFNEREYYLMTRAITWETAHKDIEQQKAKSITPVKFKITGVSYPKIQREDNYFRDDAPPEIKALAKNLDDRTNPLWDKAMQYVDEQEFVYEIKQVSII
;
A
#
# COMPACT_ATOMS: atom_id res chain seq x y z
N MET A 1 -14.40 26.98 -3.76
CA MET A 1 -14.10 25.54 -3.67
C MET A 1 -13.81 25.20 -2.21
N ASN A 2 -14.12 24.01 -1.69
CA ASN A 2 -13.87 23.68 -0.27
C ASN A 2 -12.39 23.34 -0.06
N ASP A 3 -11.53 24.35 -0.11
CA ASP A 3 -10.06 24.20 -0.13
C ASP A 3 -9.55 23.49 1.12
N LYS A 4 -10.25 23.63 2.24
CA LYS A 4 -9.94 22.93 3.49
C LYS A 4 -10.11 21.41 3.37
N LEU A 5 -11.18 20.96 2.71
CA LEU A 5 -11.43 19.53 2.48
C LEU A 5 -10.37 18.94 1.55
N LEU A 6 -10.07 19.63 0.44
CA LEU A 6 -9.04 19.21 -0.50
C LEU A 6 -7.67 19.07 0.17
N LYS A 7 -7.27 20.07 0.97
CA LYS A 7 -6.00 20.05 1.69
C LYS A 7 -5.88 18.81 2.60
N ARG A 8 -6.91 18.55 3.41
CA ARG A 8 -6.96 17.36 4.29
C ARG A 8 -6.88 16.05 3.50
N TYR A 9 -7.59 15.99 2.37
CA TYR A 9 -7.56 14.81 1.52
C TYR A 9 -6.17 14.59 0.88
N ILE A 10 -5.49 15.65 0.44
CA ILE A 10 -4.14 15.53 -0.15
C ILE A 10 -3.14 15.03 0.90
N GLU A 11 -3.20 15.58 2.11
CA GLU A 11 -2.39 15.11 3.25
C GLU A 11 -2.65 13.62 3.50
N TYR A 12 -3.93 13.22 3.60
CA TYR A 12 -4.33 11.83 3.77
C TYR A 12 -3.86 10.91 2.63
N ALA A 13 -4.01 11.33 1.37
CA ALA A 13 -3.77 10.48 0.20
C ALA A 13 -2.30 10.01 0.08
N SER A 14 -1.38 10.66 0.79
CA SER A 14 0.04 10.29 0.88
C SER A 14 0.38 9.32 2.03
N THR A 15 -0.59 9.01 2.89
CA THR A 15 -0.38 8.18 4.08
C THR A 15 -0.37 6.68 3.75
N GLU A 16 0.25 5.90 4.63
CA GLU A 16 0.23 4.44 4.55
C GLU A 16 -1.19 3.87 4.66
N GLU A 17 -2.06 4.51 5.44
CA GLU A 17 -3.47 4.14 5.55
C GLU A 17 -4.21 4.25 4.20
N ALA A 18 -4.00 5.34 3.47
CA ALA A 18 -4.61 5.54 2.16
C ALA A 18 -4.15 4.48 1.14
N LEU A 19 -2.86 4.13 1.18
CA LEU A 19 -2.28 3.05 0.38
C LEU A 19 -2.89 1.69 0.75
N ALA A 20 -3.06 1.42 2.05
CA ALA A 20 -3.69 0.19 2.55
C ALA A 20 -5.16 0.09 2.10
N VAL A 21 -5.93 1.18 2.12
CA VAL A 21 -7.30 1.22 1.59
C VAL A 21 -7.33 0.88 0.09
N LEU A 22 -6.39 1.43 -0.70
CA LEU A 22 -6.28 1.13 -2.13
C LEU A 22 -5.95 -0.35 -2.36
N PHE A 23 -4.98 -0.88 -1.61
CA PHE A 23 -4.57 -2.28 -1.65
C PHE A 23 -5.75 -3.22 -1.34
N VAL A 24 -6.50 -2.96 -0.27
CA VAL A 24 -7.68 -3.75 0.11
C VAL A 24 -8.73 -3.72 -0.99
N LYS A 25 -9.04 -2.55 -1.57
CA LYS A 25 -10.02 -2.45 -2.66
C LYS A 25 -9.60 -3.22 -3.92
N LYS A 26 -8.29 -3.32 -4.18
CA LYS A 26 -7.74 -4.06 -5.33
C LYS A 26 -7.81 -5.57 -5.13
N HIS A 27 -7.60 -6.05 -3.90
CA HIS A 27 -7.37 -7.48 -3.64
C HIS A 27 -8.48 -8.18 -2.84
N LEU A 28 -9.40 -7.44 -2.22
CA LEU A 28 -10.55 -8.00 -1.50
C LEU A 28 -11.85 -7.66 -2.22
N ALA A 29 -12.35 -8.57 -3.05
CA ALA A 29 -13.60 -8.39 -3.80
C ALA A 29 -14.79 -8.03 -2.89
N ARG A 30 -14.82 -8.56 -1.66
CA ARG A 30 -15.85 -8.28 -0.64
C ARG A 30 -15.87 -6.81 -0.17
N ALA A 31 -14.80 -6.04 -0.40
CA ALA A 31 -14.77 -4.60 -0.10
C ALA A 31 -15.71 -3.77 -1.01
N LYS A 32 -16.19 -4.34 -2.12
CA LYS A 32 -17.19 -3.69 -2.97
C LYS A 32 -18.46 -3.42 -2.15
N GLY A 33 -18.98 -2.19 -2.25
CA GLY A 33 -20.15 -1.75 -1.48
C GLY A 33 -19.89 -1.48 0.00
N HIS A 34 -18.63 -1.49 0.45
CA HIS A 34 -18.23 -1.20 1.82
C HIS A 34 -17.29 0.01 1.88
N TRP A 35 -17.22 0.65 3.04
CA TRP A 35 -16.11 1.49 3.48
C TRP A 35 -15.07 0.61 4.17
N VAL A 36 -13.80 0.92 3.92
CA VAL A 36 -12.66 0.20 4.49
C VAL A 36 -12.13 1.06 5.62
N ASP A 37 -12.09 0.50 6.82
CA ASP A 37 -11.51 1.09 8.02
C ASP A 37 -10.23 0.31 8.34
N ILE A 38 -9.07 0.95 8.22
CA ILE A 38 -7.78 0.31 8.49
C ILE A 38 -7.50 0.38 9.98
N VAL A 39 -7.20 -0.77 10.59
CA VAL A 39 -6.84 -0.86 12.01
C VAL A 39 -5.32 -0.92 12.17
N GLU A 40 -4.67 -1.72 11.33
CA GLU A 40 -3.23 -1.92 11.38
C GLU A 40 -2.71 -2.36 10.00
N CYS A 41 -1.55 -1.86 9.60
CA CYS A 41 -0.89 -2.30 8.37
C CYS A 41 0.62 -2.15 8.48
N GLN A 42 1.34 -2.95 7.69
CA GLN A 42 2.78 -2.82 7.56
C GLN A 42 3.20 -3.12 6.12
N ARG A 43 3.99 -2.24 5.51
CA ARG A 43 4.61 -2.46 4.20
C ARG A 43 5.94 -3.19 4.30
N TYR A 44 6.42 -3.68 3.17
CA TYR A 44 7.81 -4.12 3.05
C TYR A 44 8.70 -2.91 2.86
N GLU A 45 9.60 -2.63 3.82
CA GLU A 45 10.47 -1.44 3.77
C GLU A 45 11.41 -1.45 2.55
N MET A 46 11.82 -2.64 2.12
CA MET A 46 12.72 -2.85 0.98
C MET A 46 12.03 -2.76 -0.38
N SER A 47 10.70 -2.55 -0.42
CA SER A 47 9.97 -2.49 -1.68
C SER A 47 9.77 -1.06 -2.16
N SER A 48 10.07 -0.82 -3.43
CA SER A 48 9.77 0.45 -4.10
C SER A 48 8.29 0.61 -4.47
N ASP A 49 7.49 -0.48 -4.46
CA ASP A 49 6.05 -0.42 -4.68
C ASP A 49 5.31 -0.17 -3.35
N ASN A 50 4.59 0.95 -3.31
CA ASN A 50 3.81 1.38 -2.16
C ASN A 50 2.61 0.47 -1.82
N LEU A 51 2.27 -0.49 -2.68
CA LEU A 51 1.20 -1.47 -2.47
C LEU A 51 1.70 -2.86 -2.03
N HIS A 52 2.99 -3.02 -1.75
CA HIS A 52 3.52 -4.24 -1.16
C HIS A 52 3.40 -4.22 0.37
N PHE A 53 2.37 -4.90 0.87
CA PHE A 53 2.08 -5.03 2.29
C PHE A 53 2.46 -6.40 2.86
N ARG A 54 3.15 -6.40 4.00
CA ARG A 54 3.36 -7.57 4.86
C ARG A 54 2.03 -8.03 5.44
N PHE A 55 1.23 -7.09 5.91
CA PHE A 55 -0.15 -7.33 6.30
C PHE A 55 -0.99 -6.06 6.27
N VAL A 56 -2.30 -6.24 6.13
CA VAL A 56 -3.32 -5.21 6.34
C VAL A 56 -4.48 -5.84 7.11
N VAL A 57 -4.86 -5.22 8.22
CA VAL A 57 -5.97 -5.62 9.10
C VAL A 57 -6.95 -4.47 9.19
N GLY A 58 -8.25 -4.77 9.09
CA GLY A 58 -9.27 -3.74 9.15
C GLY A 58 -10.69 -4.27 9.22
N GLY A 59 -11.63 -3.34 9.10
CA GLY A 59 -13.07 -3.60 9.06
C GLY A 59 -13.71 -3.12 7.76
N LEU A 60 -14.70 -3.87 7.28
CA LEU A 60 -15.62 -3.46 6.21
C LEU A 60 -16.94 -3.01 6.82
N TYR A 61 -17.25 -1.73 6.70
CA TYR A 61 -18.55 -1.16 7.07
C TYR A 61 -19.42 -1.04 5.83
N LYS A 62 -20.68 -1.50 5.89
CA LYS A 62 -21.60 -1.31 4.78
C LYS A 62 -21.83 0.19 4.58
N ARG A 63 -21.80 0.65 3.33
CA ARG A 63 -22.05 2.06 3.01
C ARG A 63 -23.49 2.42 3.35
N ARG A 64 -23.69 3.39 4.24
CA ARG A 64 -25.00 3.95 4.61
C ARG A 64 -25.14 5.38 4.14
N LEU A 65 -24.06 6.16 4.18
CA LEU A 65 -24.00 7.48 3.59
C LEU A 65 -23.51 7.39 2.14
N GLN A 66 -24.07 8.23 1.28
CA GLN A 66 -23.64 8.39 -0.09
C GLN A 66 -23.00 9.77 -0.28
N PRO A 67 -21.82 9.85 -0.92
CA PRO A 67 -21.19 11.13 -1.20
C PRO A 67 -22.04 11.94 -2.16
N GLN A 68 -22.17 13.24 -1.90
CA GLN A 68 -22.89 14.17 -2.75
C GLN A 68 -21.87 14.94 -3.58
N TYR A 69 -21.78 14.62 -4.88
CA TYR A 69 -20.81 15.25 -5.77
C TYR A 69 -21.39 16.51 -6.41
N PRO A 70 -20.56 17.55 -6.62
CA PRO A 70 -20.99 18.68 -7.43
C PRO A 70 -21.29 18.21 -8.86
N PRO A 71 -22.23 18.86 -9.55
CA PRO A 71 -22.43 18.66 -10.98
C PRO A 71 -21.18 19.06 -11.76
N LYS A 72 -20.90 18.34 -12.86
CA LYS A 72 -19.73 18.63 -13.73
C LYS A 72 -19.74 20.06 -14.29
N SER A 73 -20.92 20.66 -14.46
CA SER A 73 -21.07 22.04 -14.95
C SER A 73 -20.37 23.07 -14.07
N GLU A 74 -20.25 22.84 -12.75
CA GLU A 74 -19.50 23.72 -11.85
C GLU A 74 -17.99 23.73 -12.11
N TYR A 75 -17.50 22.75 -12.88
CA TYR A 75 -16.10 22.58 -13.24
C TYR A 75 -15.87 22.77 -14.74
N THR A 76 -16.85 23.30 -15.46
CA THR A 76 -16.74 23.61 -16.89
C THR A 76 -16.63 25.12 -17.07
N ILE A 77 -15.47 25.59 -17.51
CA ILE A 77 -15.20 27.00 -17.78
C ILE A 77 -15.03 27.15 -19.30
N ASP A 78 -15.80 28.06 -19.92
CA ASP A 78 -15.78 28.31 -21.37
C ASP A 78 -15.94 27.03 -22.22
N GLY A 79 -16.82 26.13 -21.78
CA GLY A 79 -17.09 24.86 -22.46
C GLY A 79 -16.01 23.78 -22.26
N ARG A 80 -14.95 24.04 -21.49
CA ARG A 80 -13.90 23.07 -21.17
C ARG A 80 -14.05 22.55 -19.74
N PHE A 81 -14.22 21.23 -19.62
CA PHE A 81 -14.34 20.56 -18.32
C PHE A 81 -12.97 20.37 -17.66
N ASN A 82 -12.79 20.91 -16.47
CA ASN A 82 -11.61 20.69 -15.64
C ASN A 82 -11.70 19.33 -14.93
N GLU A 83 -11.36 18.27 -15.66
CA GLU A 83 -11.41 16.89 -15.16
C GLU A 83 -10.58 16.68 -13.89
N ARG A 84 -9.36 17.23 -13.86
CA ARG A 84 -8.41 17.02 -12.77
C ARG A 84 -8.97 17.51 -11.45
N GLU A 85 -9.48 18.74 -11.44
CA GLU A 85 -10.00 19.37 -10.24
C GLU A 85 -11.30 18.70 -9.78
N TYR A 86 -12.18 18.34 -10.73
CA TYR A 86 -13.40 17.60 -10.44
C TYR A 86 -13.13 16.26 -9.77
N TYR A 87 -12.26 15.43 -10.36
CA TYR A 87 -11.96 14.11 -9.81
C TYR A 87 -11.22 14.20 -8.47
N LEU A 88 -10.39 15.21 -8.26
CA LEU A 88 -9.76 15.44 -6.98
C LEU A 88 -10.79 15.78 -5.89
N MET A 89 -11.75 16.66 -6.20
CA MET A 89 -12.83 17.00 -5.27
C MET A 89 -13.73 15.79 -4.98
N THR A 90 -14.17 15.04 -6.00
CA THR A 90 -15.02 13.86 -5.77
C THR A 90 -14.34 12.80 -4.89
N ARG A 91 -13.02 12.62 -5.02
CA ARG A 91 -12.24 11.75 -4.12
C ARG A 91 -12.22 12.28 -2.70
N ALA A 92 -12.01 13.58 -2.52
CA ALA A 92 -12.04 14.22 -1.19
C ALA A 92 -13.42 14.10 -0.51
N ILE A 93 -14.50 14.33 -1.25
CA ILE A 93 -15.89 14.15 -0.77
C ILE A 93 -16.14 12.68 -0.40
N THR A 94 -15.68 11.75 -1.24
CA THR A 94 -15.83 10.30 -0.97
C THR A 94 -15.10 9.91 0.31
N TRP A 95 -13.87 10.38 0.47
CA TRP A 95 -13.05 10.17 1.66
C TRP A 95 -13.73 10.70 2.92
N GLU A 96 -14.19 11.95 2.91
CA GLU A 96 -14.87 12.57 4.05
C GLU A 96 -16.18 11.85 4.38
N THR A 97 -16.97 11.49 3.37
CA THR A 97 -18.21 10.74 3.55
C THR A 97 -17.95 9.37 4.18
N ALA A 98 -16.92 8.65 3.70
CA ALA A 98 -16.55 7.35 4.24
C ALA A 98 -16.14 7.44 5.71
N HIS A 99 -15.26 8.39 6.06
CA HIS A 99 -14.82 8.59 7.45
C HIS A 99 -16.00 8.95 8.35
N LYS A 100 -16.85 9.89 7.91
CA LYS A 100 -18.05 10.28 8.66
C LYS A 100 -19.00 9.10 8.89
N ASP A 101 -19.24 8.28 7.88
CA ASP A 101 -20.13 7.11 7.98
C ASP A 101 -19.55 6.04 8.92
N ILE A 102 -18.25 5.74 8.79
CA ILE A 102 -17.55 4.81 9.69
C ILE A 102 -17.66 5.28 11.13
N GLU A 103 -17.35 6.55 11.42
CA GLU A 103 -17.41 7.09 12.79
C GLU A 103 -18.82 7.07 13.36
N GLN A 104 -19.84 7.36 12.55
CA GLN A 104 -21.25 7.22 12.97
C GLN A 104 -21.63 5.76 13.26
N GLN A 105 -21.09 4.80 12.50
CA GLN A 105 -21.33 3.38 12.73
C GLN A 105 -20.60 2.88 13.98
N LYS A 106 -19.35 3.30 14.22
CA LYS A 106 -18.58 3.02 15.44
C LYS A 106 -19.28 3.58 16.69
N ALA A 107 -19.76 4.83 16.63
CA ALA A 107 -20.52 5.45 17.73
C ALA A 107 -21.83 4.71 18.07
N LYS A 108 -22.41 3.99 17.10
CA LYS A 108 -23.58 3.12 17.27
C LYS A 108 -23.21 1.66 17.59
N SER A 109 -21.93 1.39 17.85
CA SER A 109 -21.39 0.05 18.12
C SER A 109 -21.71 -0.99 17.05
N ILE A 110 -21.86 -0.56 15.79
CA ILE A 110 -22.05 -1.47 14.66
C ILE A 110 -20.76 -2.24 14.44
N THR A 111 -20.84 -3.58 14.45
CA THR A 111 -19.68 -4.43 14.20
C THR A 111 -19.37 -4.51 12.69
N PRO A 112 -18.14 -4.18 12.26
CA PRO A 112 -17.74 -4.38 10.87
C PRO A 112 -17.46 -5.85 10.58
N VAL A 113 -17.47 -6.21 9.29
CA VAL A 113 -16.88 -7.49 8.86
C VAL A 113 -15.37 -7.33 8.89
N LYS A 114 -14.68 -8.03 9.78
CA LYS A 114 -13.22 -7.89 9.92
C LYS A 114 -12.51 -8.66 8.82
N PHE A 115 -11.35 -8.17 8.41
CA PHE A 115 -10.51 -8.83 7.43
C PHE A 115 -9.04 -8.77 7.82
N LYS A 116 -8.27 -9.69 7.25
CA LYS A 116 -6.81 -9.68 7.26
C LYS A 116 -6.29 -10.14 5.90
N ILE A 117 -5.39 -9.36 5.33
CA ILE A 117 -4.60 -9.72 4.16
C ILE A 117 -3.16 -9.86 4.61
N THR A 118 -2.47 -10.92 4.23
CA THR A 118 -1.04 -11.12 4.50
C THR A 118 -0.27 -11.30 3.20
N GLY A 119 0.92 -10.70 3.16
CA GLY A 119 1.88 -10.86 2.09
C GLY A 119 3.01 -11.81 2.45
N VAL A 120 3.77 -12.21 1.43
CA VAL A 120 5.08 -12.84 1.55
C VAL A 120 6.06 -12.13 0.63
N SER A 121 7.33 -12.13 1.01
CA SER A 121 8.44 -11.71 0.16
C SER A 121 9.47 -12.83 0.09
N TYR A 122 10.03 -13.03 -1.10
CA TYR A 122 11.13 -13.97 -1.30
C TYR A 122 12.04 -13.47 -2.43
N PRO A 123 13.35 -13.80 -2.40
CA PRO A 123 14.25 -13.47 -3.49
C PRO A 123 13.77 -14.08 -4.81
N LYS A 124 13.73 -13.27 -5.88
CA LYS A 124 13.32 -13.68 -7.23
C LYS A 124 14.23 -14.75 -7.81
N ILE A 125 15.50 -14.72 -7.44
CA ILE A 125 16.50 -15.73 -7.79
C ILE A 125 16.84 -16.49 -6.50
N GLN A 126 16.29 -17.69 -6.34
CA GLN A 126 16.83 -18.67 -5.40
C GLN A 126 18.02 -19.36 -6.08
N ARG A 127 19.22 -18.79 -5.95
CA ARG A 127 20.45 -19.50 -6.31
C ARG A 127 21.46 -19.31 -5.19
N GLU A 128 21.94 -20.44 -4.66
CA GLU A 128 23.01 -20.50 -3.66
C GLU A 128 24.31 -19.82 -4.14
N ASP A 129 24.43 -19.56 -5.45
CA ASP A 129 25.66 -19.10 -6.10
C ASP A 129 25.74 -17.58 -6.39
N ASN A 130 24.67 -16.80 -6.16
CA ASN A 130 24.57 -15.39 -6.64
C ASN A 130 24.34 -14.35 -5.51
N TYR A 131 25.01 -14.51 -4.36
CA TYR A 131 24.99 -13.47 -3.31
C TYR A 131 25.68 -12.17 -3.76
N PHE A 132 26.65 -12.27 -4.66
CA PHE A 132 27.35 -11.14 -5.25
C PHE A 132 27.01 -10.99 -6.73
N ARG A 133 27.00 -9.75 -7.22
CA ARG A 133 26.82 -9.38 -8.63
C ARG A 133 27.78 -10.13 -9.54
N ASP A 134 27.40 -10.29 -10.80
CA ASP A 134 28.21 -11.00 -11.79
C ASP A 134 29.58 -10.35 -12.06
N ASP A 135 29.71 -9.05 -11.86
CA ASP A 135 30.96 -8.30 -11.99
C ASP A 135 31.86 -8.36 -10.74
N ALA A 136 31.44 -9.07 -9.70
CA ALA A 136 32.26 -9.28 -8.51
C ALA A 136 33.54 -10.08 -8.83
N PRO A 137 34.70 -9.68 -8.29
CA PRO A 137 35.94 -10.45 -8.40
C PRO A 137 35.78 -11.91 -7.93
N PRO A 138 36.50 -12.88 -8.51
CA PRO A 138 36.40 -14.30 -8.12
C PRO A 138 36.65 -14.55 -6.63
N GLU A 139 37.54 -13.77 -6.01
CA GLU A 139 37.85 -13.83 -4.58
C GLU A 139 36.66 -13.41 -3.71
N ILE A 140 35.85 -12.45 -4.17
CA ILE A 140 34.60 -12.06 -3.50
C ILE A 140 33.52 -13.11 -3.74
N LYS A 141 33.37 -13.62 -4.96
CA LYS A 141 32.41 -14.71 -5.26
C LYS A 141 32.69 -15.96 -4.43
N ALA A 142 33.94 -16.25 -4.10
CA ALA A 142 34.30 -17.37 -3.25
C ALA A 142 33.73 -17.28 -1.82
N LEU A 143 33.47 -16.06 -1.30
CA LEU A 143 32.85 -15.86 0.02
C LEU A 143 31.41 -16.38 0.08
N ALA A 144 30.72 -16.50 -1.07
CA ALA A 144 29.35 -17.02 -1.13
C ALA A 144 29.24 -18.49 -0.69
N LYS A 145 30.35 -19.24 -0.66
CA LYS A 145 30.39 -20.63 -0.18
C LYS A 145 30.12 -20.76 1.32
N ASN A 146 30.32 -19.70 2.10
CA ASN A 146 30.02 -19.66 3.53
C ASN A 146 29.74 -18.22 3.99
N LEU A 147 28.49 -17.78 3.83
CA LEU A 147 28.05 -16.42 4.15
C LEU A 147 28.08 -16.09 5.66
N ASP A 148 28.18 -17.11 6.51
CA ASP A 148 28.21 -16.99 7.97
C ASP A 148 29.62 -16.68 8.50
N ASP A 149 30.68 -17.02 7.74
CA ASP A 149 32.06 -16.71 8.11
C ASP A 149 32.43 -15.28 7.72
N ARG A 150 32.27 -14.36 8.67
CA ARG A 150 32.60 -12.93 8.53
C ARG A 150 34.03 -12.58 8.94
N THR A 151 34.90 -13.55 9.15
CA THR A 151 36.30 -13.30 9.58
C THR A 151 37.24 -12.89 8.45
N ASN A 152 36.83 -13.09 7.20
CA ASN A 152 37.63 -12.75 6.02
C ASN A 152 37.66 -11.21 5.78
N PRO A 153 38.84 -10.58 5.69
CA PRO A 153 38.96 -9.12 5.51
C PRO A 153 38.40 -8.61 4.16
N LEU A 154 38.09 -9.50 3.22
CA LEU A 154 37.46 -9.13 1.95
C LEU A 154 36.00 -8.71 2.12
N TRP A 155 35.34 -8.97 3.25
CA TRP A 155 33.94 -8.61 3.48
C TRP A 155 33.65 -7.12 3.34
N ASP A 156 34.54 -6.24 3.80
CA ASP A 156 34.38 -4.79 3.68
C ASP A 156 34.27 -4.34 2.22
N LYS A 157 35.00 -5.00 1.32
CA LYS A 157 34.93 -4.75 -0.13
C LYS A 157 33.75 -5.50 -0.76
N ALA A 158 33.48 -6.71 -0.29
CA ALA A 158 32.43 -7.58 -0.80
C ALA A 158 31.03 -6.97 -0.68
N MET A 159 30.79 -6.17 0.37
CA MET A 159 29.51 -5.47 0.56
C MET A 159 29.11 -4.57 -0.62
N GLN A 160 30.07 -4.04 -1.37
CA GLN A 160 29.81 -3.20 -2.55
C GLN A 160 29.33 -4.00 -3.76
N TYR A 161 29.56 -5.32 -3.74
CA TYR A 161 29.21 -6.24 -4.81
C TYR A 161 28.03 -7.12 -4.44
N VAL A 162 27.40 -6.92 -3.28
CA VAL A 162 26.18 -7.66 -2.92
C VAL A 162 25.15 -7.40 -4.00
N ASP A 163 24.61 -8.48 -4.56
CA ASP A 163 23.52 -8.35 -5.52
C ASP A 163 22.32 -7.76 -4.77
N GLU A 164 21.78 -6.64 -5.27
CA GLU A 164 20.52 -6.11 -4.76
C GLU A 164 19.45 -7.12 -5.15
N GLN A 165 19.29 -8.17 -4.33
CA GLN A 165 18.39 -9.27 -4.64
C GLN A 165 17.01 -8.68 -4.93
N GLU A 166 16.54 -8.82 -6.17
CA GLU A 166 15.18 -8.46 -6.50
C GLU A 166 14.26 -9.37 -5.68
N PHE A 167 13.37 -8.78 -4.88
CA PHE A 167 12.36 -9.54 -4.13
C PHE A 167 11.06 -9.58 -4.93
N VAL A 168 10.44 -10.76 -4.96
CA VAL A 168 9.05 -10.93 -5.36
C VAL A 168 8.18 -10.74 -4.12
N TYR A 169 7.08 -10.00 -4.28
CA TYR A 169 6.12 -9.71 -3.23
C TYR A 169 4.73 -10.17 -3.67
N GLU A 170 4.10 -11.04 -2.89
CA GLU A 170 2.82 -11.66 -3.25
C GLU A 170 1.86 -11.70 -2.08
N ILE A 171 0.56 -11.77 -2.39
CA ILE A 171 -0.47 -12.04 -1.38
C ILE A 171 -0.43 -13.51 -1.03
N LYS A 172 -0.13 -13.81 0.23
CA LYS A 172 -0.17 -15.17 0.77
C LYS A 172 -1.59 -15.61 1.08
N GLN A 173 -2.35 -14.74 1.76
CA GLN A 173 -3.67 -15.09 2.27
C GLN A 173 -4.57 -13.87 2.40
N VAL A 174 -5.87 -14.09 2.14
CA VAL A 174 -6.94 -13.14 2.38
C VAL A 174 -8.01 -13.85 3.23
N SER A 175 -8.30 -13.31 4.41
CA SER A 175 -9.23 -13.91 5.36
C SER A 175 -10.27 -12.90 5.84
N ILE A 176 -11.49 -13.38 6.03
CA ILE A 176 -12.54 -12.70 6.79
C ILE A 176 -12.53 -13.32 8.19
N ILE A 177 -12.51 -12.47 9.21
CA ILE A 177 -12.32 -12.85 10.62
C ILE A 177 -13.57 -12.49 11.42
#